data_AF-A0AAW2AYE4-F1
#
_entry.id   AF-A0AAW2AYE4-F1
#
_cell.length_a   1.000
_cell.length_b   1.000
_cell.length_c   1.000
_cell.angle_alpha   90.00
_cell.angle_beta   90.00
_cell.angle_gamma   90.00
#
_symmetry.space_group_name_H-M   'P 1'
#
loop_
_entity.id
_entity.type
_entity.pdbx_description
1 polymer ?
#
loop_
_entity_poly.entity_id
_entity_poly.type
_entity_poly.pdbx_seq_one_letter_code
_entity_poly.pdbx_strand_id
1 'polypeptide(L)' 'INECVDQSIDCGPNAECKNSEGGYFCTCEIGFSSSNGKEIFIAGQGIRCI' A
#
# COMPACT_ATOMS: atom_id res chain seq x y z
N ILE A 1 -7.65 -15.03 4.04
CA ILE A 1 -6.52 -14.92 3.09
C ILE A 1 -5.71 -13.70 3.53
N ASN A 2 -4.40 -13.68 3.32
CA ASN A 2 -3.59 -12.48 3.56
C ASN A 2 -2.87 -12.15 2.26
N GLU A 3 -3.39 -11.15 1.56
CA GLU A 3 -2.91 -10.75 0.26
C GLU A 3 -1.55 -10.05 0.36
N CYS A 4 -1.18 -9.52 1.54
CA CYS A 4 0.15 -8.93 1.75
C CYS A 4 1.30 -9.96 1.79
N VAL A 5 1.00 -11.25 2.01
CA VAL A 5 1.99 -12.33 1.87
C VAL A 5 1.96 -12.98 0.49
N ASP A 6 1.03 -12.57 -0.38
CA ASP A 6 1.06 -12.95 -1.78
C ASP A 6 2.13 -12.12 -2.49
N GLN A 7 3.07 -12.80 -3.17
CA GLN A 7 4.16 -12.15 -3.89
C GLN A 7 3.67 -11.24 -5.03
N SER A 8 2.39 -11.30 -5.38
CA SER A 8 1.76 -10.42 -6.36
C SER A 8 1.43 -9.02 -5.81
N ILE A 9 1.42 -8.80 -4.49
CA ILE A 9 1.10 -7.50 -3.91
C ILE A 9 2.38 -6.72 -3.58
N ASP A 10 2.72 -5.78 -4.46
CA ASP A 10 3.80 -4.81 -4.23
C ASP A 10 3.21 -3.39 -4.11
N CYS A 11 3.19 -2.87 -2.88
CA CYS A 11 2.76 -1.50 -2.57
C CYS A 11 3.77 -0.43 -3.03
N GLY A 12 4.97 -0.84 -3.44
CA GLY A 12 6.06 0.04 -3.82
C GLY A 12 6.95 0.46 -2.64
N PRO A 13 8.02 1.22 -2.94
CA PRO A 13 8.99 1.67 -1.94
C PRO A 13 8.37 2.66 -0.95
N ASN A 14 8.78 2.56 0.32
CA ASN A 14 8.30 3.37 1.44
C ASN A 14 6.78 3.24 1.68
N ALA A 15 6.21 2.10 1.31
CA ALA A 15 4.81 1.75 1.57
C ALA A 15 4.72 0.42 2.31
N GLU A 16 3.78 0.32 3.24
CA GLU A 16 3.48 -0.87 4.00
C GLU A 16 2.14 -1.46 3.53
N CYS A 17 2.11 -2.78 3.31
CA CYS A 17 0.88 -3.51 3.06
C CYS A 17 0.22 -3.91 4.38
N LYS A 18 -1.06 -3.61 4.53
CA LYS A 18 -1.91 -4.05 5.65
C LYS A 18 -3.07 -4.88 5.13
N ASN A 19 -3.17 -6.08 5.69
CA ASN A 19 -4.31 -6.95 5.47
C ASN A 19 -5.52 -6.44 6.28
N SER A 20 -6.72 -6.58 5.73
CA SER A 20 -7.98 -6.12 6.32
C SER A 20 -9.09 -7.15 6.11
N GLU A 21 -10.13 -7.12 6.95
CA GLU A 21 -11.33 -7.92 6.68
C GLU A 21 -12.06 -7.38 5.45
N GLY A 22 -11.78 -7.97 4.29
CA GLY A 22 -12.31 -7.57 2.99
C GLY A 22 -11.27 -7.40 1.88
N GLY A 23 -9.98 -7.57 2.19
CA GLY A 23 -8.87 -7.49 1.23
C GLY A 23 -7.64 -6.87 1.87
N TYR A 24 -6.84 -6.16 1.09
CA TYR A 24 -5.65 -5.47 1.59
C TYR A 24 -5.65 -4.00 1.20
N PHE A 25 -4.83 -3.23 1.88
CA PHE A 25 -4.52 -1.86 1.51
C PHE A 25 -3.06 -1.53 1.80
N CYS A 26 -2.53 -0.60 1.02
CA CYS A 26 -1.20 -0.04 1.16
C CYS A 26 -1.31 1.32 1.86
N THR A 27 -0.38 1.60 2.75
CA THR A 27 -0.22 2.91 3.40
C THR A 27 1.22 3.37 3.28
N CYS A 28 1.46 4.67 3.11
CA CYS A 28 2.83 5.16 3.16
C CYS A 28 3.43 5.02 4.56
N GLU A 29 4.72 4.71 4.63
CA GLU A 29 5.45 4.70 5.89
C GLU A 29 5.44 6.09 6.55
N ILE A 30 5.61 6.10 7.87
CA ILE A 30 5.63 7.33 8.65
C ILE A 30 6.75 8.23 8.14
N GLY A 31 6.38 9.45 7.73
CA GLY A 31 7.31 10.45 7.16
C GLY A 31 7.27 10.54 5.63
N PHE A 32 6.58 9.63 4.95
CA PHE A 32 6.32 9.71 3.52
C PHE A 32 4.89 10.13 3.22
N SER A 33 4.72 10.89 2.15
CA SER A 33 3.40 11.30 1.65
C SER A 33 3.11 10.59 0.34
N SER A 34 1.86 10.18 0.14
CA SER A 34 1.48 9.63 -1.15
C SER A 34 1.46 10.70 -2.22
N SER A 35 1.90 10.34 -3.42
CA SER A 35 1.96 11.22 -4.59
C SER A 35 0.62 11.86 -4.96
N ASN A 36 -0.49 11.28 -4.50
CA ASN A 36 -1.84 11.76 -4.73
C ASN A 36 -2.57 12.20 -3.45
N GLY A 37 -1.88 12.29 -2.31
CA GLY A 37 -2.47 12.68 -1.02
C GLY A 37 -3.43 11.65 -0.41
N LYS A 38 -3.45 10.41 -0.93
CA LYS A 38 -4.26 9.31 -0.40
C LYS A 38 -3.49 8.54 0.67
N GLU A 39 -3.97 8.54 1.91
CA GLU A 39 -3.32 7.81 3.00
C GLU A 39 -3.41 6.29 2.83
N ILE A 40 -4.48 5.81 2.19
CA ILE A 40 -4.77 4.39 1.98
C ILE A 40 -5.02 4.12 0.49
N PHE A 41 -4.27 3.19 -0.10
CA PHE A 41 -4.36 2.84 -1.52
C PHE A 41 -4.22 1.35 -1.81
N ILE A 42 -4.38 0.93 -3.06
CA ILE A 42 -4.20 -0.47 -3.50
C ILE A 42 -2.95 -0.55 -4.38
N ALA A 43 -2.24 -1.67 -4.33
CA ALA A 43 -1.12 -1.95 -5.22
C ALA A 43 -1.56 -1.83 -6.70
N GLY A 44 -0.68 -1.29 -7.55
CA GLY A 44 -0.99 -1.08 -8.98
C GLY A 44 -1.81 0.18 -9.30
N GLN A 45 -2.20 1.00 -8.32
CA GLN A 45 -2.87 2.30 -8.56
C GLN A 45 -1.91 3.42 -9.02
N GLY A 46 -0.62 3.12 -9.23
CA GLY A 46 0.40 4.11 -9.61
C GLY A 46 0.75 5.11 -8.50
N ILE A 47 0.32 4.82 -7.27
CA ILE A 47 0.57 5.66 -6.10
C ILE A 47 1.95 5.33 -5.56
N ARG A 48 2.72 6.37 -5.24
CA ARG A 48 4.08 6.27 -4.74
C ARG A 48 4.22 7.10 -3.48
N CYS A 49 4.96 6.59 -2.52
CA CYS A 49 5.28 7.30 -1.30
C CYS A 49 6.57 8.11 -1.53
N ILE A 50 6.46 9.44 -1.46
CA ILE A 50 7.53 10.43 -1.70
C ILE A 50 7.82 11.25 -0.45
#